data_AF-A0A2P6VZR9-F1
#
_entry.id   AF-A0A2P6VZR9-F1
#
_cell.length_a   1.000
_cell.length_b   1.000
_cell.length_c   1.000
_cell.angle_alpha   90.00
_cell.angle_beta   90.00
_cell.angle_gamma   90.00
#
_symmetry.space_group_name_H-M   'P 1'
#
loop_
_entity.id
_entity.type
_entity.pdbx_description
1 polymer ?
#
loop_
_entity_poly.entity_id
_entity_poly.type
_entity_poly.pdbx_seq_one_letter_code
_entity_poly.pdbx_strand_id
1 'polypeptide(L)'
;MEDGFEYPGYLLFNEIVHVQEIGFDGPQTIGEELSTFGDGTPTNPSKGFRQLDLSEEVDVRVFETESFAPVVEDMQSFEYIAEDYGTQMEFVTGEGDRQQGRPRSLDRAHIHWHWPDYFFVQGSQSVAEAAAEEIVSELDLDSADVQRFTFDNDFFLWMYKKNHDGDPLSESLDLLKWTDAEATGDLPYLGSSTEVQESEDVGRSIPILVAVLRNMDLASLEGIFEVGSYAMTASIGSQGKVHVKSEQTVQKASNIARVFLSNLFLHELTNLYENWKTLDPEEKYPHPSFFSSLWDNASEQGANLDMDFDRVVEEYAAKRGESAEDYDFDFGN
;
A
#
# COMPACT_ATOMS: atom_id res chain seq x y z
N MET A 1 -30.79 -3.93 3.07
CA MET A 1 -30.16 -4.86 4.02
C MET A 1 -28.97 -4.12 4.58
N GLU A 2 -28.72 -4.19 5.88
CA GLU A 2 -27.46 -3.67 6.43
C GLU A 2 -26.37 -4.66 6.00
N ASP A 3 -25.48 -4.20 5.11
CA ASP A 3 -24.27 -4.94 4.75
C ASP A 3 -23.53 -5.28 6.05
N GLY A 4 -23.23 -6.55 6.29
CA GLY A 4 -22.48 -7.01 7.46
C GLY A 4 -21.01 -6.54 7.51
N PHE A 5 -20.66 -5.54 6.71
CA PHE A 5 -19.33 -4.96 6.55
C PHE A 5 -19.38 -3.49 6.97
N GLU A 6 -18.86 -3.18 8.16
CA GLU A 6 -18.82 -1.82 8.70
C GLU A 6 -17.50 -1.13 8.30
N TYR A 7 -17.62 0.04 7.65
CA TYR A 7 -16.52 0.76 7.03
C TYR A 7 -16.21 2.05 7.83
N PRO A 8 -15.05 2.16 8.50
CA PRO A 8 -14.75 3.29 9.39
C PRO A 8 -14.27 4.57 8.67
N GLY A 9 -14.15 4.59 7.34
CA GLY A 9 -13.68 5.75 6.57
C GLY A 9 -12.39 5.51 5.79
N TYR A 10 -11.69 4.40 6.06
CA TYR A 10 -10.43 4.04 5.43
C TYR A 10 -10.24 2.53 5.33
N LEU A 11 -9.45 2.09 4.34
CA LEU A 11 -8.96 0.72 4.22
C LEU A 11 -7.44 0.72 4.39
N LEU A 12 -6.99 0.06 5.46
CA LEU A 12 -5.59 -0.08 5.81
C LEU A 12 -5.11 -1.47 5.43
N PHE A 13 -4.31 -1.55 4.38
CA PHE A 13 -3.61 -2.76 3.96
C PHE A 13 -2.22 -2.71 4.57
N ASN A 14 -2.04 -3.48 5.64
CA ASN A 14 -0.79 -3.48 6.39
C ASN A 14 0.16 -4.60 5.94
N GLU A 15 -0.35 -5.61 5.23
CA GLU A 15 0.48 -6.63 4.60
C GLU A 15 0.08 -6.78 3.13
N ILE A 16 1.10 -6.82 2.27
CA ILE A 16 1.02 -7.32 0.91
C ILE A 16 2.00 -8.48 0.86
N VAL A 17 1.53 -9.65 0.47
CA VAL A 17 2.35 -10.87 0.43
C VAL A 17 2.39 -11.39 -0.98
N HIS A 18 3.60 -11.59 -1.50
CA HIS A 18 3.86 -12.25 -2.76
C HIS A 18 4.12 -13.73 -2.50
N VAL A 19 3.44 -14.60 -3.24
CA VAL A 19 3.56 -16.04 -3.13
C VAL A 19 4.07 -16.58 -4.46
N GLN A 20 5.33 -17.02 -4.49
CA GLN A 20 5.90 -17.67 -5.66
C GLN A 20 5.76 -19.19 -5.56
N GLU A 21 5.37 -19.81 -6.68
CA GLU A 21 5.26 -21.26 -6.85
C GLU A 21 4.30 -21.93 -5.86
N ILE A 22 3.00 -21.83 -6.16
CA ILE A 22 1.98 -22.48 -5.34
C ILE A 22 1.72 -23.91 -5.82
N GLY A 23 1.71 -24.86 -4.87
CA GLY A 23 1.42 -26.27 -5.13
C GLY A 23 -0.06 -26.63 -5.29
N PHE A 24 -0.98 -25.65 -5.34
CA PHE A 24 -2.41 -25.90 -5.50
C PHE A 24 -2.85 -25.81 -6.95
N ASP A 25 -3.86 -26.63 -7.31
CA ASP A 25 -4.40 -26.72 -8.67
C ASP A 25 -5.30 -25.54 -9.06
N GLY A 26 -5.60 -24.63 -8.11
CA GLY A 26 -6.37 -23.40 -8.36
C GLY A 26 -7.03 -22.81 -7.12
N PRO A 27 -7.62 -21.62 -7.24
CA PRO A 27 -8.05 -20.81 -6.11
C PRO A 27 -9.13 -21.52 -5.27
N GLN A 28 -10.04 -22.28 -5.90
CA GLN A 28 -11.18 -22.92 -5.23
C GLN A 28 -10.80 -23.85 -4.07
N THR A 29 -9.57 -24.37 -4.06
CA THR A 29 -9.08 -25.27 -3.02
C THR A 29 -8.60 -24.57 -1.76
N ILE A 30 -8.28 -23.27 -1.83
CA ILE A 30 -7.73 -22.53 -0.67
C ILE A 30 -8.71 -22.49 0.49
N GLY A 31 -9.97 -22.14 0.22
CA GLY A 31 -10.99 -22.03 1.27
C GLY A 31 -11.34 -23.36 1.95
N GLU A 32 -11.10 -24.49 1.30
CA GLU A 32 -11.36 -25.83 1.85
C GLU A 32 -10.28 -26.28 2.83
N GLU A 33 -9.04 -25.79 2.67
CA GLU A 33 -7.90 -26.13 3.52
C GLU A 33 -7.81 -25.24 4.77
N LEU A 34 -8.38 -24.03 4.73
CA LEU A 34 -8.36 -23.10 5.86
C LEU A 34 -9.30 -23.54 7.00
N SER A 35 -8.82 -23.42 8.24
CA SER A 35 -9.58 -23.74 9.43
C SER A 35 -10.77 -22.79 9.57
N THR A 36 -11.97 -23.34 9.74
CA THR A 36 -13.16 -22.51 9.94
C THR A 36 -13.21 -21.98 11.37
N PHE A 37 -13.47 -20.68 11.53
CA PHE A 37 -13.65 -20.09 12.84
C PHE A 37 -14.84 -20.72 13.60
N GLY A 38 -14.59 -21.14 14.84
CA GLY A 38 -15.63 -21.56 15.80
C GLY A 38 -15.44 -20.88 17.15
N ASP A 39 -16.52 -20.75 17.94
CA ASP A 39 -16.44 -20.12 19.26
C ASP A 39 -15.51 -20.90 20.21
N GLY A 40 -14.56 -20.19 20.82
CA GLY A 40 -13.63 -20.75 21.81
C GLY A 40 -14.12 -20.60 23.25
N THR A 41 -13.18 -20.74 24.19
CA THR A 41 -13.43 -20.55 25.62
C THR A 41 -12.31 -19.70 26.25
N PRO A 42 -12.51 -19.11 27.43
CA PRO A 42 -11.45 -18.31 28.06
C PRO A 42 -10.17 -19.07 28.43
N THR A 43 -10.19 -20.40 28.43
CA THR A 43 -9.02 -21.26 28.64
C THR A 43 -8.45 -21.84 27.34
N ASN A 44 -9.19 -21.72 26.24
CA ASN A 44 -8.80 -22.16 24.91
C ASN A 44 -9.45 -21.21 23.89
N PRO A 45 -8.89 -19.99 23.72
CA PRO A 45 -9.38 -19.05 22.72
C PRO A 45 -9.27 -19.68 21.33
N SER A 46 -10.22 -19.34 20.47
CA SER A 46 -10.25 -19.87 19.11
C SER A 46 -9.77 -18.84 18.10
N LYS A 47 -9.27 -19.32 16.97
CA LYS A 47 -8.96 -18.55 15.77
C LYS A 47 -9.34 -19.35 14.53
N GLY A 48 -9.50 -18.68 13.41
CA GLY A 48 -9.76 -19.31 12.12
C GLY A 48 -10.31 -18.32 11.11
N PHE A 49 -10.80 -18.87 9.99
CA PHE A 49 -11.22 -18.11 8.82
C PHE A 49 -12.71 -18.26 8.56
N ARG A 50 -13.26 -17.25 7.89
CA ARG A 50 -14.59 -17.24 7.30
C ARG A 50 -14.48 -16.77 5.87
N GLN A 51 -14.84 -17.63 4.91
CA GLN A 51 -14.88 -17.24 3.50
C GLN A 51 -15.94 -16.14 3.30
N LEU A 52 -15.58 -15.15 2.48
CA LEU A 52 -16.44 -14.04 2.10
C LEU A 52 -16.75 -14.16 0.61
N ASP A 53 -18.03 -14.22 0.27
CA ASP A 53 -18.47 -14.16 -1.12
C ASP A 53 -18.72 -12.71 -1.51
N LEU A 54 -17.64 -11.99 -1.82
CA LEU A 54 -17.76 -10.60 -2.25
C LEU A 54 -18.34 -10.50 -3.68
N SER A 55 -18.23 -11.57 -4.47
CA SER A 55 -18.66 -11.60 -5.88
C SER A 55 -20.18 -11.57 -6.02
N GLU A 56 -20.90 -12.21 -5.10
CA GLU A 56 -22.37 -12.23 -5.07
C GLU A 56 -22.98 -10.88 -4.63
N GLU A 57 -22.21 -10.06 -3.89
CA GLU A 57 -22.66 -8.79 -3.30
C GLU A 57 -22.40 -7.58 -4.21
N VAL A 58 -21.71 -7.76 -5.33
CA VAL A 58 -21.44 -6.69 -6.30
C VAL A 58 -22.50 -6.63 -7.38
N ASP A 59 -23.17 -5.49 -7.48
CA ASP A 59 -23.84 -5.15 -8.72
C ASP A 59 -22.76 -4.80 -9.76
N VAL A 60 -22.41 -5.76 -10.62
CA VAL A 60 -21.39 -5.63 -11.68
C VAL A 60 -21.64 -4.40 -12.57
N ARG A 61 -22.88 -3.90 -12.62
CA ARG A 61 -23.22 -2.64 -13.31
C ARG A 61 -22.59 -1.39 -12.69
N VAL A 62 -22.07 -1.45 -11.47
CA VAL A 62 -21.31 -0.36 -10.85
C VAL A 62 -19.94 -0.21 -11.52
N PHE A 63 -19.41 -1.30 -12.09
CA PHE A 63 -18.14 -1.37 -12.81
C PHE A 63 -18.45 -1.51 -14.32
N GLU A 64 -18.97 -0.44 -14.93
CA GLU A 64 -19.39 -0.44 -16.35
C GLU A 64 -18.23 -0.64 -17.36
N THR A 65 -16.98 -0.71 -16.89
CA THR A 65 -15.80 -0.95 -17.72
C THR A 65 -15.47 -2.44 -17.78
N GLU A 66 -15.56 -3.02 -18.99
CA GLU A 66 -15.27 -4.43 -19.30
C GLU A 66 -13.86 -4.89 -18.86
N SER A 67 -12.96 -3.99 -18.48
CA SER A 67 -11.57 -4.27 -18.11
C SER A 67 -11.37 -4.81 -16.68
N PHE A 68 -12.32 -4.62 -15.76
CA PHE A 68 -12.08 -4.92 -14.33
C PHE A 68 -12.76 -6.20 -13.82
N ALA A 69 -13.61 -6.82 -14.64
CA ALA A 69 -14.25 -8.09 -14.29
C ALA A 69 -13.25 -9.22 -13.98
N PRO A 70 -12.14 -9.40 -14.73
CA PRO A 70 -11.23 -10.53 -14.47
C PRO A 70 -10.52 -10.44 -13.11
N VAL A 71 -10.08 -9.24 -12.70
CA VAL A 71 -9.39 -9.02 -11.41
C VAL A 71 -10.32 -9.34 -10.23
N VAL A 72 -11.62 -9.11 -10.42
CA VAL A 72 -12.67 -9.33 -9.42
C VAL A 72 -13.13 -10.78 -9.37
N GLU A 73 -13.27 -11.43 -10.53
CA GLU A 73 -13.75 -12.82 -10.65
C GLU A 73 -12.75 -13.82 -10.05
N ASP A 74 -11.45 -13.55 -10.14
CA ASP A 74 -10.40 -14.45 -9.64
C ASP A 74 -9.99 -14.17 -8.18
N MET A 75 -10.56 -13.12 -7.55
CA MET A 75 -10.21 -12.74 -6.19
C MET A 75 -10.97 -13.58 -5.16
N GLN A 76 -10.23 -14.24 -4.27
CA GLN A 76 -10.81 -14.90 -3.10
C GLN A 76 -10.70 -14.03 -1.86
N SER A 77 -11.74 -14.02 -1.03
CA SER A 77 -11.75 -13.20 0.18
C SER A 77 -12.09 -14.00 1.41
N PHE A 78 -11.36 -13.72 2.50
CA PHE A 78 -11.50 -14.38 3.78
C PHE A 78 -11.48 -13.35 4.90
N GLU A 79 -12.23 -13.59 5.96
CA GLU A 79 -12.07 -12.90 7.22
C GLU A 79 -11.33 -13.81 8.20
N TYR A 80 -10.16 -13.38 8.65
CA TYR A 80 -9.48 -13.96 9.79
C TYR A 80 -10.08 -13.41 11.09
N ILE A 81 -10.41 -14.31 12.01
CA ILE A 81 -11.00 -13.96 13.31
C ILE A 81 -10.18 -14.66 14.40
N ALA A 82 -9.70 -13.90 15.38
CA ALA A 82 -9.06 -14.43 16.58
C ALA A 82 -9.74 -13.92 17.84
N GLU A 83 -9.95 -14.83 18.81
CA GLU A 83 -10.50 -14.49 20.11
C GLU A 83 -9.40 -14.12 21.10
N ASP A 84 -9.64 -13.06 21.87
CA ASP A 84 -8.95 -12.81 23.13
C ASP A 84 -9.95 -12.67 24.28
N TYR A 85 -9.53 -13.10 25.46
CA TYR A 85 -10.34 -13.01 26.68
C TYR A 85 -9.59 -12.20 27.73
N GLY A 86 -10.16 -11.04 28.05
CA GLY A 86 -9.59 -10.16 29.07
C GLY A 86 -9.63 -10.76 30.47
N THR A 87 -9.21 -9.95 31.45
CA THR A 87 -9.22 -10.36 32.85
C THR A 87 -10.63 -10.62 33.37
N GLN A 88 -10.76 -11.46 34.39
CA GLN A 88 -12.04 -11.73 35.04
C GLN A 88 -12.60 -10.46 35.68
N MET A 89 -13.84 -10.10 35.32
CA MET A 89 -14.56 -8.92 35.80
C MET A 89 -15.93 -9.31 36.35
N GLU A 90 -16.48 -8.45 37.21
CA GLU A 90 -17.86 -8.53 37.69
C GLU A 90 -18.75 -7.65 36.81
N PHE A 91 -19.82 -8.24 36.27
CA PHE A 91 -20.82 -7.58 35.43
C PHE A 91 -22.16 -7.59 36.16
N VAL A 92 -22.98 -6.57 35.93
CA VAL A 92 -24.37 -6.54 36.37
C VAL A 92 -25.24 -6.86 35.16
N THR A 93 -26.04 -7.91 35.25
CA THR A 93 -26.98 -8.28 34.18
C THR A 93 -28.11 -7.25 34.08
N GLY A 94 -28.88 -7.30 32.98
CA GLY A 94 -30.09 -6.46 32.84
C GLY A 94 -31.14 -6.68 33.94
N GLU A 95 -31.05 -7.78 34.69
CA GLU A 95 -31.93 -8.13 35.80
C GLU A 95 -31.40 -7.66 37.17
N GLY A 96 -30.21 -7.05 37.21
CA GLY A 96 -29.58 -6.53 38.43
C GLY A 96 -28.69 -7.52 39.19
N ASP A 97 -28.54 -8.73 38.68
CA ASP A 97 -27.69 -9.76 39.28
C ASP A 97 -26.21 -9.55 38.94
N ARG A 98 -25.35 -9.80 39.92
CA ARG A 98 -23.89 -9.76 39.76
C ARG A 98 -23.39 -11.10 39.24
N GLN A 99 -22.67 -11.09 38.12
CA GLN A 99 -22.05 -12.26 37.53
C GLN A 99 -20.56 -12.01 37.28
N GLN A 100 -19.76 -13.07 37.33
CA GLN A 100 -18.35 -13.00 36.94
C GLN A 100 -18.18 -13.53 35.52
N GLY A 101 -17.41 -12.82 34.70
CA GLY A 101 -17.11 -13.22 33.34
C GLY A 101 -15.75 -12.69 32.90
N ARG A 102 -15.29 -13.11 31.73
CA ARG A 102 -14.16 -12.48 31.03
C ARG A 102 -14.71 -11.84 29.77
N PRO A 103 -14.46 -10.54 29.53
CA PRO A 103 -14.90 -9.91 28.29
C PRO A 103 -14.18 -10.58 27.13
N ARG A 104 -14.95 -10.96 26.10
CA ARG A 104 -14.43 -11.49 24.84
C ARG A 104 -14.19 -10.32 23.89
N SER A 105 -13.00 -10.23 23.33
CA SER A 105 -12.67 -9.37 22.20
C SER A 105 -12.40 -10.23 20.96
N LEU A 106 -12.68 -9.67 19.80
CA LEU A 106 -12.44 -10.30 18.51
C LEU A 106 -11.51 -9.40 17.71
N ASP A 107 -10.34 -9.93 17.40
CA ASP A 107 -9.43 -9.34 16.43
C ASP A 107 -9.81 -9.86 15.04
N ARG A 108 -9.89 -8.95 14.08
CA ARG A 108 -10.35 -9.25 12.72
C ARG A 108 -9.43 -8.64 11.68
N ALA A 109 -9.13 -9.42 10.64
CA ALA A 109 -8.50 -8.93 9.41
C ALA A 109 -9.21 -9.55 8.20
N HIS A 110 -9.20 -8.84 7.08
CA HIS A 110 -9.72 -9.32 5.81
C HIS A 110 -8.54 -9.62 4.89
N ILE A 111 -8.56 -10.78 4.27
CA ILE A 111 -7.53 -11.23 3.33
C ILE A 111 -8.19 -11.29 1.97
N HIS A 112 -7.58 -10.64 0.98
CA HIS A 112 -8.02 -10.63 -0.40
C HIS A 112 -6.90 -11.21 -1.26
N TRP A 113 -7.12 -12.39 -1.82
CA TRP A 113 -6.14 -13.11 -2.60
C TRP A 113 -6.40 -12.93 -4.08
N HIS A 114 -5.49 -12.25 -4.75
CA HIS A 114 -5.35 -12.22 -6.21
C HIS A 114 -4.49 -13.40 -6.65
N TRP A 115 -5.14 -14.53 -6.86
CA TRP A 115 -4.47 -15.77 -7.22
C TRP A 115 -3.75 -15.66 -8.58
N PRO A 116 -2.56 -16.28 -8.74
CA PRO A 116 -1.77 -16.97 -7.70
C PRO A 116 -0.88 -16.02 -6.89
N ASP A 117 -0.57 -14.84 -7.41
CA ASP A 117 0.66 -14.16 -7.02
C ASP A 117 0.57 -13.42 -5.69
N TYR A 118 -0.54 -12.75 -5.37
CA TYR A 118 -0.59 -11.83 -4.23
C TYR A 118 -1.80 -12.05 -3.33
N PHE A 119 -1.61 -11.87 -2.03
CA PHE A 119 -2.73 -11.56 -1.15
C PHE A 119 -2.48 -10.30 -0.33
N PHE A 120 -3.56 -9.54 -0.14
CA PHE A 120 -3.60 -8.26 0.55
C PHE A 120 -4.33 -8.44 1.88
N VAL A 121 -3.71 -8.03 2.99
CA VAL A 121 -4.31 -8.15 4.32
C VAL A 121 -4.71 -6.79 4.86
N GLN A 122 -6.01 -6.58 4.96
CA GLN A 122 -6.64 -5.41 5.53
C GLN A 122 -6.93 -5.63 7.03
N GLY A 123 -6.38 -4.78 7.88
CA GLY A 123 -6.59 -4.86 9.33
C GLY A 123 -5.64 -3.95 10.08
N SER A 124 -5.73 -3.91 11.42
CA SER A 124 -4.69 -3.27 12.22
C SER A 124 -3.36 -4.03 12.03
N GLN A 125 -2.22 -3.33 12.12
CA GLN A 125 -0.92 -3.90 11.79
C GLN A 125 -0.66 -5.26 12.46
N SER A 126 -0.80 -5.36 13.78
CA SER A 126 -0.54 -6.61 14.52
C SER A 126 -1.49 -7.74 14.14
N VAL A 127 -2.74 -7.42 13.78
CA VAL A 127 -3.73 -8.43 13.40
C VAL A 127 -3.53 -8.86 11.94
N ALA A 128 -3.12 -7.94 11.06
CA ALA A 128 -2.79 -8.23 9.68
C ALA A 128 -1.53 -9.12 9.59
N GLU A 129 -0.48 -8.79 10.33
CA GLU A 129 0.73 -9.62 10.47
C GLU A 129 0.38 -11.04 10.94
N ALA A 130 -0.42 -11.16 12.00
CA ALA A 130 -0.86 -12.46 12.51
C ALA A 130 -1.72 -13.25 11.51
N ALA A 131 -2.61 -12.58 10.78
CA ALA A 131 -3.45 -13.20 9.75
C ALA A 131 -2.62 -13.71 8.56
N ALA A 132 -1.60 -12.94 8.15
CA ALA A 132 -0.66 -13.34 7.10
C ALA A 132 0.19 -14.55 7.51
N GLU A 133 0.68 -14.58 8.75
CA GLU A 133 1.42 -15.73 9.28
C GLU A 133 0.52 -16.98 9.38
N GLU A 134 -0.74 -16.80 9.79
CA GLU A 134 -1.68 -17.91 9.92
C GLU A 134 -2.02 -18.53 8.56
N ILE A 135 -2.36 -17.71 7.55
CA ILE A 135 -2.73 -18.23 6.23
C ILE A 135 -1.56 -18.96 5.57
N VAL A 136 -0.33 -18.46 5.74
CA VAL A 136 0.89 -19.11 5.26
C VAL A 136 1.10 -20.46 5.95
N SER A 137 0.91 -20.51 7.27
CA SER A 137 1.08 -21.74 8.04
C SER A 137 0.03 -22.79 7.75
N GLU A 138 -1.26 -22.44 7.65
CA GLU A 138 -2.33 -23.40 7.42
C GLU A 138 -2.28 -24.03 6.03
N LEU A 139 -1.82 -23.27 5.04
CA LEU A 139 -1.69 -23.72 3.66
C LEU A 139 -0.33 -24.35 3.35
N ASP A 140 0.52 -24.56 4.37
CA ASP A 140 1.89 -25.10 4.23
C ASP A 140 2.73 -24.36 3.16
N LEU A 141 2.49 -23.04 3.05
CA LEU A 141 3.20 -22.17 2.12
C LEU A 141 4.62 -21.83 2.61
N ASP A 142 5.04 -22.35 3.77
CA ASP A 142 6.44 -22.29 4.21
C ASP A 142 7.40 -22.94 3.20
N SER A 143 6.87 -23.86 2.39
CA SER A 143 7.59 -24.48 1.28
C SER A 143 7.59 -23.66 -0.01
N ALA A 144 6.68 -22.70 -0.14
CA ALA A 144 6.64 -21.72 -1.22
C ALA A 144 7.56 -20.53 -0.89
N ASP A 145 8.03 -19.81 -1.91
CA ASP A 145 8.80 -18.57 -1.68
C ASP A 145 7.82 -17.42 -1.38
N VAL A 146 7.44 -17.33 -0.11
CA VAL A 146 6.54 -16.31 0.43
C VAL A 146 7.34 -15.12 0.91
N GLN A 147 7.09 -13.95 0.31
CA GLN A 147 7.80 -12.73 0.64
C GLN A 147 6.82 -11.60 0.98
N ARG A 148 7.06 -10.95 2.14
CA ARG A 148 6.43 -9.66 2.41
C ARG A 148 6.90 -8.66 1.37
N PHE A 149 5.96 -8.00 0.74
CA PHE A 149 6.21 -7.08 -0.35
C PHE A 149 6.72 -5.74 0.20
N THR A 150 7.79 -5.22 -0.38
CA THR A 150 8.33 -3.89 -0.08
C THR A 150 8.61 -3.14 -1.36
N PHE A 151 8.39 -1.83 -1.34
CA PHE A 151 8.70 -0.95 -2.47
C PHE A 151 10.08 -0.33 -2.28
N ASP A 152 10.92 -0.40 -3.31
CA ASP A 152 12.20 0.30 -3.36
C ASP A 152 11.97 1.82 -3.33
N ASN A 153 12.79 2.58 -2.60
CA ASN A 153 12.67 4.05 -2.57
C ASN A 153 12.89 4.68 -3.96
N ASP A 154 13.69 4.04 -4.82
CA ASP A 154 13.88 4.45 -6.22
C ASP A 154 12.59 4.34 -7.04
N PHE A 155 11.68 3.43 -6.70
CA PHE A 155 10.37 3.36 -7.33
C PHE A 155 9.53 4.59 -7.00
N PHE A 156 9.59 5.08 -5.76
CA PHE A 156 8.90 6.30 -5.36
C PHE A 156 9.48 7.53 -6.06
N LEU A 157 10.80 7.61 -6.19
CA LEU A 157 11.43 8.68 -6.97
C LEU A 157 11.07 8.60 -8.46
N TRP A 158 10.97 7.39 -9.02
CA TRP A 158 10.51 7.17 -10.39
C TRP A 158 9.06 7.65 -10.60
N MET A 159 8.13 7.28 -9.71
CA MET A 159 6.75 7.78 -9.76
C MET A 159 6.69 9.30 -9.60
N TYR A 160 7.51 9.85 -8.70
CA TYR A 160 7.63 11.29 -8.50
C TYR A 160 8.09 12.01 -9.78
N LYS A 161 9.11 11.47 -10.46
CA LYS A 161 9.57 11.98 -11.77
C LYS A 161 8.49 11.89 -12.83
N LYS A 162 7.78 10.77 -12.94
CA LYS A 162 6.69 10.58 -13.90
C LYS A 162 5.63 11.68 -13.77
N ASN A 163 5.19 11.94 -12.55
CA ASN A 163 4.29 13.04 -12.24
C ASN A 163 4.86 14.42 -12.63
N HIS A 164 6.12 14.67 -12.28
CA HIS A 164 6.80 15.94 -12.60
C HIS A 164 6.83 16.22 -14.10
N ASP A 165 7.05 15.18 -14.91
CA ASP A 165 7.15 15.29 -16.37
C ASP A 165 5.76 15.26 -17.05
N GLY A 166 4.69 14.98 -16.29
CA GLY A 166 3.33 14.82 -16.82
C GLY A 166 3.14 13.52 -17.60
N ASP A 167 4.00 12.52 -17.35
CA ASP A 167 3.90 11.19 -17.92
C ASP A 167 2.95 10.33 -17.07
N PRO A 168 2.10 9.50 -17.71
CA PRO A 168 1.29 8.54 -16.97
C PRO A 168 2.17 7.47 -16.33
N LEU A 169 1.72 6.90 -15.20
CA LEU A 169 2.40 5.78 -14.55
C LEU A 169 2.26 4.49 -15.39
N SER A 170 1.06 4.23 -15.91
CA SER A 170 0.76 3.10 -16.79
C SER A 170 -0.54 3.37 -17.60
N GLU A 171 -0.99 2.41 -18.39
CA GLU A 171 -2.27 2.51 -19.10
C GLU A 171 -3.50 2.37 -18.17
N SER A 172 -3.35 1.70 -17.03
CA SER A 172 -4.44 1.31 -16.12
C SER A 172 -4.46 2.08 -14.80
N LEU A 173 -3.30 2.61 -14.39
CA LEU A 173 -3.09 3.42 -13.19
C LEU A 173 -2.37 4.70 -13.57
N ASP A 174 -2.97 5.83 -13.21
CA ASP A 174 -2.39 7.16 -13.38
C ASP A 174 -2.41 7.93 -12.05
N LEU A 175 -1.62 8.99 -11.99
CA LEU A 175 -1.54 9.89 -10.84
C LEU A 175 -1.93 11.30 -11.26
N LEU A 176 -2.94 11.84 -10.59
CA LEU A 176 -3.40 13.21 -10.84
C LEU A 176 -2.54 14.24 -10.12
N LYS A 177 -2.13 13.94 -8.87
CA LYS A 177 -1.23 14.78 -8.06
C LYS A 177 -0.80 14.09 -6.77
N TRP A 178 0.33 14.55 -6.22
CA TRP A 178 0.80 14.24 -4.87
C TRP A 178 0.24 15.22 -3.84
N THR A 179 -0.22 14.72 -2.69
CA THR A 179 -0.78 15.51 -1.58
C THR A 179 0.08 15.47 -0.33
N ASP A 180 0.78 14.36 -0.09
CA ASP A 180 1.64 14.17 1.09
C ASP A 180 2.89 13.38 0.70
N ALA A 181 4.00 13.61 1.38
CA ALA A 181 5.20 12.77 1.26
C ALA A 181 6.04 12.80 2.53
N GLU A 182 6.71 11.68 2.78
CA GLU A 182 7.72 11.54 3.81
C GLU A 182 9.04 11.18 3.17
N ALA A 183 10.10 11.89 3.55
CA ALA A 183 11.47 11.57 3.20
C ALA A 183 12.28 11.24 4.46
N THR A 184 13.14 10.24 4.39
CA THR A 184 14.01 9.80 5.48
C THR A 184 15.46 9.76 5.01
N GLY A 185 16.39 10.03 5.92
CA GLY A 185 17.81 10.05 5.59
C GLY A 185 18.64 10.56 6.75
N ASP A 186 19.91 10.19 6.79
CA ASP A 186 20.82 10.60 7.87
C ASP A 186 21.59 11.86 7.45
N LEU A 187 20.97 13.03 7.66
CA LEU A 187 21.59 14.32 7.40
C LEU A 187 21.90 15.05 8.71
N PRO A 188 23.16 15.48 8.94
CA PRO A 188 23.61 16.02 10.22
C PRO A 188 22.88 17.28 10.71
N TYR A 189 22.15 18.00 9.83
CA TYR A 189 21.53 19.29 10.13
C TYR A 189 20.01 19.36 9.90
N LEU A 190 19.41 18.37 9.24
CA LEU A 190 17.98 18.36 8.87
C LEU A 190 17.13 17.42 9.74
N GLY A 191 17.75 16.61 10.60
CA GLY A 191 17.07 15.52 11.29
C GLY A 191 17.00 14.28 10.40
N SER A 192 16.48 13.18 10.95
CA SER A 192 16.42 11.88 10.27
C SER A 192 15.25 11.74 9.28
N SER A 193 14.28 12.66 9.32
CA SER A 193 13.08 12.64 8.49
C SER A 193 12.53 14.03 8.21
N THR A 194 11.81 14.17 7.11
CA THR A 194 11.05 15.36 6.71
C THR A 194 9.70 14.90 6.17
N GLU A 195 8.62 15.52 6.65
CA GLU A 195 7.26 15.16 6.26
C GLU A 195 6.52 16.42 5.81
N VAL A 196 5.79 16.30 4.70
CA VAL A 196 4.90 17.34 4.18
C VAL A 196 3.52 16.74 4.03
N GLN A 197 2.53 17.39 4.64
CA GLN A 197 1.14 16.96 4.63
C GLN A 197 0.22 18.03 4.02
N GLU A 198 -0.91 17.60 3.47
CA GLU A 198 -2.00 18.45 2.97
C GLU A 198 -1.54 19.55 1.97
N SER A 199 -0.54 19.25 1.13
CA SER A 199 -0.07 20.20 0.12
C SER A 199 -1.01 20.23 -1.10
N GLU A 200 -1.12 21.39 -1.75
CA GLU A 200 -1.84 21.47 -3.03
C GLU A 200 -1.16 20.61 -4.10
N ASP A 201 0.17 20.57 -4.08
CA ASP A 201 1.06 19.73 -4.90
C ASP A 201 2.39 19.51 -4.17
N VAL A 202 2.64 18.30 -3.67
CA VAL A 202 3.92 17.96 -3.02
C VAL A 202 5.08 17.92 -4.01
N GLY A 203 4.81 17.70 -5.30
CA GLY A 203 5.81 17.74 -6.37
C GLY A 203 6.56 19.07 -6.47
N ARG A 204 6.03 20.13 -5.85
CA ARG A 204 6.61 21.48 -5.84
C ARG A 204 7.05 21.93 -4.45
N SER A 205 6.85 21.10 -3.43
CA SER A 205 7.11 21.44 -2.04
C SER A 205 8.61 21.56 -1.80
N ILE A 206 9.08 22.76 -1.43
CA ILE A 206 10.51 23.02 -1.16
C ILE A 206 11.13 21.98 -0.21
N PRO A 207 10.52 21.60 0.94
CA PRO A 207 11.08 20.56 1.80
C PRO A 207 11.34 19.22 1.10
N ILE A 208 10.44 18.76 0.23
CA ILE A 208 10.59 17.49 -0.49
C ILE A 208 11.59 17.61 -1.63
N LEU A 209 11.57 18.72 -2.37
CA LEU A 209 12.59 19.02 -3.38
C LEU A 209 13.99 18.99 -2.74
N VAL A 210 14.16 19.65 -1.60
CA VAL A 210 15.42 19.65 -0.84
C VAL A 210 15.79 18.26 -0.36
N ALA A 211 14.84 17.47 0.13
CA ALA A 211 15.10 16.10 0.59
C ALA A 211 15.63 15.22 -0.56
N VAL A 212 14.95 15.23 -1.71
CA VAL A 212 15.36 14.50 -2.92
C VAL A 212 16.74 14.97 -3.40
N LEU A 213 16.96 16.27 -3.48
CA LEU A 213 18.23 16.85 -3.90
C LEU A 213 19.39 16.54 -2.94
N ARG A 214 19.09 16.27 -1.66
CA ARG A 214 20.07 15.81 -0.67
C ARG A 214 20.20 14.28 -0.59
N ASN A 215 19.67 13.57 -1.58
CA ASN A 215 19.75 12.12 -1.66
C ASN A 215 19.13 11.42 -0.45
N MET A 216 18.04 11.99 0.08
CA MET A 216 17.17 11.32 1.05
C MET A 216 16.22 10.37 0.34
N ASP A 217 15.86 9.30 1.02
CA ASP A 217 14.92 8.30 0.56
C ASP A 217 13.48 8.79 0.76
N LEU A 218 12.66 8.77 -0.30
CA LEU A 218 11.22 8.89 -0.13
C LEU A 218 10.73 7.62 0.56
N ALA A 219 10.19 7.75 1.78
CA ALA A 219 9.70 6.64 2.59
C ALA A 219 8.20 6.39 2.40
N SER A 220 7.44 7.44 2.06
CA SER A 220 6.05 7.31 1.67
C SER A 220 5.61 8.43 0.73
N LEU A 221 4.61 8.14 -0.10
CA LEU A 221 3.93 9.09 -0.97
C LEU A 221 2.41 8.92 -0.84
N GLU A 222 1.70 10.04 -0.72
CA GLU A 222 0.24 10.09 -0.83
C GLU A 222 -0.15 10.93 -2.03
N GLY A 223 -1.13 10.43 -2.79
CA GLY A 223 -1.64 11.14 -3.94
C GLY A 223 -3.05 10.73 -4.30
N ILE A 224 -3.59 11.46 -5.28
CA ILE A 224 -4.86 11.13 -5.92
C ILE A 224 -4.54 10.33 -7.18
N PHE A 225 -4.89 9.05 -7.16
CA PHE A 225 -4.70 8.12 -8.26
C PHE A 225 -5.99 7.94 -9.04
N GLU A 226 -5.86 7.68 -10.33
CA GLU A 226 -6.95 7.28 -11.21
C GLU A 226 -6.73 5.83 -11.66
N VAL A 227 -7.72 4.98 -11.42
CA VAL A 227 -7.75 3.60 -11.90
C VAL A 227 -9.00 3.43 -12.76
N GLY A 228 -8.80 3.33 -14.07
CA GLY A 228 -9.89 3.41 -15.05
C GLY A 228 -10.60 4.77 -14.99
N SER A 229 -11.86 4.79 -14.54
CA SER A 229 -12.67 6.01 -14.39
C SER A 229 -12.86 6.46 -12.94
N TYR A 230 -12.16 5.82 -12.00
CA TYR A 230 -12.31 6.06 -10.57
C TYR A 230 -11.07 6.74 -10.02
N ALA A 231 -11.28 7.89 -9.37
CA ALA A 231 -10.26 8.59 -8.61
C ALA A 231 -10.32 8.18 -7.13
N MET A 232 -9.16 7.96 -6.52
CA MET A 232 -9.01 7.64 -5.09
C MET A 232 -7.77 8.28 -4.49
N THR A 233 -7.86 8.65 -3.22
CA THR A 233 -6.68 9.09 -2.45
C THR A 233 -6.04 7.86 -1.81
N ALA A 234 -4.75 7.63 -2.05
CA ALA A 234 -4.02 6.52 -1.45
C ALA A 234 -2.63 6.98 -0.97
N SER A 235 -2.23 6.45 0.19
CA SER A 235 -0.87 6.59 0.72
C SER A 235 -0.15 5.25 0.60
N ILE A 236 1.09 5.28 0.09
CA ILE A 236 1.94 4.13 -0.17
C ILE A 236 3.24 4.32 0.60
N GLY A 237 3.58 3.36 1.47
CA GLY A 237 4.82 3.34 2.24
C GLY A 237 5.78 2.25 1.73
N SER A 238 7.09 2.49 1.87
CA SER A 238 8.14 1.59 1.36
C SER A 238 8.09 0.19 1.98
N GLN A 239 7.55 0.07 3.19
CA GLN A 239 7.35 -1.20 3.90
C GLN A 239 6.12 -1.99 3.43
N GLY A 240 5.58 -1.70 2.24
CA GLY A 240 4.41 -2.42 1.68
C GLY A 240 3.08 -2.03 2.31
N LYS A 241 3.04 -0.97 3.12
CA LYS A 241 1.81 -0.46 3.73
C LYS A 241 1.09 0.45 2.76
N VAL A 242 -0.19 0.18 2.53
CA VAL A 242 -1.04 0.99 1.65
C VAL A 242 -2.33 1.37 2.37
N HIS A 243 -2.64 2.65 2.34
CA HIS A 243 -3.82 3.22 2.97
C HIS A 243 -4.69 3.87 1.90
N VAL A 244 -5.85 3.27 1.62
CA VAL A 244 -6.83 3.82 0.67
C VAL A 244 -7.91 4.58 1.45
N LYS A 245 -8.00 5.89 1.21
CA LYS A 245 -8.94 6.79 1.90
C LYS A 245 -10.27 6.86 1.14
N SER A 246 -11.39 6.92 1.86
CA SER A 246 -12.71 7.16 1.25
C SER A 246 -12.96 8.61 0.89
N GLU A 247 -12.27 9.06 -0.15
CA GLU A 247 -12.42 10.39 -0.72
C GLU A 247 -12.78 10.30 -2.20
N GLN A 248 -12.89 11.45 -2.87
CA GLN A 248 -13.10 11.52 -4.31
C GLN A 248 -14.35 10.74 -4.77
N THR A 249 -14.23 9.94 -5.84
CA THR A 249 -15.32 9.11 -6.34
C THR A 249 -15.66 7.94 -5.42
N VAL A 250 -14.68 7.44 -4.66
CA VAL A 250 -14.84 6.30 -3.72
C VAL A 250 -15.80 6.65 -2.58
N GLN A 251 -15.89 7.93 -2.17
CA GLN A 251 -16.81 8.37 -1.13
C GLN A 251 -18.28 8.04 -1.43
N LYS A 252 -18.69 8.01 -2.70
CA LYS A 252 -20.08 7.72 -3.10
C LYS A 252 -20.36 6.23 -3.31
N ALA A 253 -19.32 5.39 -3.32
CA ALA A 253 -19.42 3.96 -3.49
C ALA A 253 -19.96 3.27 -2.22
N SER A 254 -20.64 2.13 -2.39
CA SER A 254 -21.00 1.23 -1.29
C SER A 254 -19.76 0.64 -0.64
N ASN A 255 -19.85 0.16 0.60
CA ASN A 255 -18.71 -0.40 1.32
C ASN A 255 -18.02 -1.52 0.51
N ILE A 256 -18.82 -2.40 -0.07
CA ILE A 256 -18.36 -3.48 -0.95
C ILE A 256 -17.59 -2.92 -2.15
N ALA A 257 -18.14 -1.93 -2.86
CA ALA A 257 -17.49 -1.32 -4.02
C ALA A 257 -16.17 -0.60 -3.64
N ARG A 258 -16.06 -0.04 -2.44
CA ARG A 258 -14.80 0.55 -1.94
C ARG A 258 -13.72 -0.51 -1.74
N VAL A 259 -14.08 -1.67 -1.18
CA VAL A 259 -13.17 -2.81 -1.03
C VAL A 259 -12.68 -3.26 -2.41
N PHE A 260 -13.57 -3.39 -3.38
CA PHE A 260 -13.21 -3.76 -4.74
C PHE A 260 -12.27 -2.77 -5.42
N LEU A 261 -12.61 -1.48 -5.40
CA LEU A 261 -11.76 -0.44 -5.97
C LEU A 261 -10.36 -0.42 -5.32
N SER A 262 -10.29 -0.66 -4.01
CA SER A 262 -9.01 -0.67 -3.30
C SER A 262 -8.15 -1.88 -3.66
N ASN A 263 -8.76 -3.07 -3.79
CA ASN A 263 -8.05 -4.27 -4.25
C ASN A 263 -7.59 -4.14 -5.70
N LEU A 264 -8.42 -3.54 -6.56
CA LEU A 264 -8.04 -3.23 -7.93
C LEU A 264 -6.84 -2.26 -7.96
N PHE A 265 -6.87 -1.19 -7.17
CA PHE A 265 -5.74 -0.28 -7.05
C PHE A 265 -4.46 -0.99 -6.59
N LEU A 266 -4.55 -1.87 -5.59
CA LEU A 266 -3.40 -2.66 -5.12
C LEU A 266 -2.87 -3.61 -6.19
N HIS A 267 -3.75 -4.23 -6.97
CA HIS A 267 -3.37 -5.06 -8.10
C HIS A 267 -2.61 -4.26 -9.16
N GLU A 268 -3.14 -3.10 -9.57
CA GLU A 268 -2.45 -2.24 -10.54
C GLU A 268 -1.13 -1.67 -9.99
N LEU A 269 -1.08 -1.31 -8.70
CA LEU A 269 0.12 -0.81 -8.05
C LEU A 269 1.22 -1.88 -7.95
N THR A 270 0.86 -3.11 -7.60
CA THR A 270 1.83 -4.23 -7.54
C THR A 270 2.32 -4.59 -8.94
N ASN A 271 1.45 -4.66 -9.94
CA ASN A 271 1.84 -4.84 -11.34
C ASN A 271 2.76 -3.72 -11.84
N LEU A 272 2.45 -2.46 -11.50
CA LEU A 272 3.29 -1.30 -11.85
C LEU A 272 4.70 -1.47 -11.29
N TYR A 273 4.82 -1.90 -10.03
CA TYR A 273 6.11 -2.13 -9.40
C TYR A 273 6.88 -3.29 -10.04
N GLU A 274 6.22 -4.43 -10.29
CA GLU A 274 6.84 -5.55 -10.99
C GLU A 274 7.35 -5.15 -12.37
N ASN A 275 6.54 -4.42 -13.14
CA ASN A 275 6.95 -3.89 -14.44
C ASN A 275 8.15 -2.94 -14.30
N TRP A 276 8.12 -2.01 -13.34
CA TRP A 276 9.22 -1.09 -13.07
C TRP A 276 10.54 -1.83 -12.76
N LYS A 277 10.50 -2.95 -12.04
CA LYS A 277 11.71 -3.75 -11.76
C LYS A 277 12.36 -4.29 -13.03
N THR A 278 11.59 -4.51 -14.09
CA THR A 278 12.06 -5.05 -15.38
C THR A 278 12.54 -3.99 -16.37
N LEU A 279 12.33 -2.71 -16.08
CA LEU A 279 12.75 -1.61 -16.96
C LEU A 279 14.27 -1.56 -17.10
N ASP A 280 14.72 -1.11 -18.27
CA ASP A 280 16.13 -0.80 -18.50
C ASP A 280 16.59 0.31 -17.53
N PRO A 281 17.86 0.32 -17.08
CA PRO A 281 18.35 1.32 -16.12
C PRO A 281 18.07 2.78 -16.52
N GLU A 282 18.08 3.07 -17.83
CA GLU A 282 17.81 4.40 -18.37
C GLU A 282 16.35 4.85 -18.22
N GLU A 283 15.41 3.91 -18.09
CA GLU A 283 13.99 4.19 -17.85
C GLU A 283 13.62 4.07 -16.37
N LYS A 284 14.33 3.20 -15.65
CA LYS A 284 14.11 2.90 -14.23
C LYS A 284 14.57 4.02 -13.31
N TYR A 285 15.71 4.64 -13.61
CA TYR A 285 16.37 5.63 -12.76
C TYR A 285 16.36 7.02 -13.41
N PRO A 286 16.02 8.10 -12.66
CA PRO A 286 16.06 9.46 -13.19
C PRO A 286 17.41 9.83 -13.81
N HIS A 287 17.38 10.41 -15.00
CA HIS A 287 18.56 11.02 -15.60
C HIS A 287 19.03 12.22 -14.76
N PRO A 288 20.34 12.47 -14.57
CA PRO A 288 20.83 13.53 -13.68
C PRO A 288 20.27 14.94 -13.95
N SER A 289 19.89 15.26 -15.19
CA SER A 289 19.22 16.53 -15.53
C SER A 289 17.87 16.74 -14.82
N PHE A 290 17.22 15.66 -14.37
CA PHE A 290 16.01 15.73 -13.55
C PHE A 290 16.28 16.49 -12.25
N PHE A 291 17.36 16.17 -11.54
CA PHE A 291 17.73 16.88 -10.31
C PHE A 291 18.06 18.35 -10.57
N SER A 292 18.66 18.66 -11.73
CA SER A 292 18.84 20.06 -12.12
C SER A 292 17.52 20.81 -12.26
N SER A 293 16.50 20.19 -12.85
CA SER A 293 15.18 20.82 -12.95
C SER A 293 14.51 21.02 -11.58
N LEU A 294 14.72 20.09 -10.64
CA LEU A 294 14.22 20.25 -9.27
C LEU A 294 14.93 21.41 -8.54
N TRP A 295 16.23 21.58 -8.78
CA TRP A 295 17.00 22.69 -8.22
C TRP A 295 16.51 24.03 -8.75
N ASP A 296 16.33 24.16 -10.07
CA ASP A 296 15.80 25.37 -10.70
C ASP A 296 14.43 25.73 -10.10
N ASN A 297 13.55 24.74 -9.97
CA ASN A 297 12.23 24.91 -9.35
C ASN A 297 12.30 25.38 -7.89
N ALA A 298 13.27 24.90 -7.10
CA ALA A 298 13.44 25.32 -5.72
C ALA A 298 14.05 26.75 -5.62
N SER A 299 15.03 27.05 -6.46
CA SER A 299 15.68 28.35 -6.57
C SER A 299 14.71 29.44 -7.02
N GLU A 300 13.84 29.16 -8.00
CA GLU A 300 12.78 30.07 -8.44
C GLU A 300 11.77 30.39 -7.32
N GLN A 301 11.56 29.46 -6.39
CA GLN A 301 10.74 29.66 -5.19
C GLN A 301 11.49 30.37 -4.05
N GLY A 302 12.73 30.81 -4.28
CA GLY A 302 13.54 31.57 -3.34
C GLY A 302 14.28 30.72 -2.31
N ALA A 303 14.37 29.40 -2.50
CA ALA A 303 15.22 28.56 -1.68
C ALA A 303 16.68 28.79 -2.08
N ASN A 304 17.52 29.25 -1.13
CA ASN A 304 18.96 29.32 -1.36
C ASN A 304 19.59 28.00 -0.90
N LEU A 305 19.93 27.16 -1.86
CA LEU A 305 20.38 25.79 -1.62
C LEU A 305 21.91 25.70 -1.74
N ASP A 306 22.60 25.92 -0.63
CA ASP A 306 24.01 25.57 -0.46
C ASP A 306 24.10 24.05 -0.19
N MET A 307 24.18 23.26 -1.27
CA MET A 307 24.10 21.79 -1.22
C MET A 307 25.12 21.16 -2.16
N ASP A 308 25.64 20.01 -1.75
CA ASP A 308 26.50 19.14 -2.55
C ASP A 308 25.62 18.25 -3.44
N PHE A 309 25.48 18.62 -4.71
CA PHE A 309 24.71 17.89 -5.72
C PHE A 309 25.50 16.75 -6.35
N ASP A 310 26.82 16.74 -6.19
CA ASP A 310 27.69 15.76 -6.84
C ASP A 310 27.29 14.35 -6.40
N ARG A 311 26.93 14.19 -5.13
CA ARG A 311 26.49 12.89 -4.59
C ARG A 311 25.26 12.31 -5.30
N VAL A 312 24.21 13.11 -5.54
CA VAL A 312 22.99 12.60 -6.18
C VAL A 312 23.23 12.36 -7.68
N VAL A 313 24.04 13.20 -8.33
CA VAL A 313 24.45 13.00 -9.73
C VAL A 313 25.27 11.73 -9.88
N GLU A 314 26.28 11.53 -9.02
CA GLU A 314 27.13 10.34 -8.99
C GLU A 314 26.32 9.06 -8.77
N GLU A 315 25.40 9.07 -7.81
CA GLU A 315 24.56 7.90 -7.50
C GLU A 315 23.69 7.51 -8.71
N TYR A 316 22.96 8.45 -9.29
CA TYR A 316 22.01 8.15 -10.36
C TYR A 316 22.68 7.92 -11.72
N ALA A 317 23.82 8.58 -12.01
CA ALA A 317 24.65 8.22 -13.16
C ALA A 317 25.16 6.77 -13.03
N ALA A 318 25.66 6.39 -11.85
CA ALA A 318 26.15 5.03 -11.61
C ALA A 318 25.02 3.98 -11.72
N LYS A 319 23.82 4.24 -11.19
CA LYS A 319 22.64 3.36 -11.32
C LYS A 319 22.24 3.15 -12.79
N ARG A 320 22.43 4.16 -13.63
CA ARG A 320 22.18 4.12 -15.08
C ARG A 320 23.33 3.52 -15.90
N GLY A 321 24.50 3.30 -15.29
CA GLY A 321 25.71 2.84 -15.99
C GLY A 321 26.43 3.94 -16.78
N GLU A 322 26.17 5.20 -16.46
CA GLU A 322 26.73 6.40 -17.07
C GLU A 322 27.87 6.98 -16.21
N SER A 323 28.71 7.86 -16.76
CA SER A 323 29.75 8.56 -16.00
C SER A 323 29.20 9.84 -15.40
N ALA A 324 29.42 10.09 -14.11
CA ALA A 324 29.07 11.37 -13.48
C ALA A 324 29.77 12.56 -14.16
N GLU A 325 30.97 12.35 -14.70
CA GLU A 325 31.74 13.38 -15.43
C GLU A 325 31.07 13.85 -16.72
N ASP A 326 30.11 13.09 -17.27
CA ASP A 326 29.35 13.50 -18.44
C ASP A 326 28.32 14.60 -18.11
N TYR A 327 28.13 14.89 -16.80
CA TYR A 327 27.17 15.84 -16.26
C TYR A 327 27.87 17.02 -15.57
N ASP A 328 28.15 18.07 -16.34
CA ASP A 328 28.66 19.35 -15.82
C ASP A 328 27.49 20.31 -15.59
N PHE A 329 26.85 20.20 -14.42
CA PHE A 329 25.79 21.10 -14.00
C PHE A 329 26.36 22.21 -13.11
N ASP A 330 26.16 23.47 -13.51
CA ASP A 330 26.55 24.64 -12.71
C ASP A 330 25.48 24.93 -11.65
N PHE A 331 25.53 24.18 -10.54
CA PHE A 331 24.72 24.44 -9.36
C PHE A 331 25.35 25.59 -8.56
N GLY A 332 25.06 26.82 -8.98
CA GLY A 332 25.74 28.03 -8.53
C GLY A 332 26.10 28.05 -7.03
N ASN A 333 27.40 28.11 -6.74
CA ASN A 333 27.97 28.34 -5.41
C ASN A 333 27.95 29.83 -5.03
#